data_AF-A0A3T0T622-F1
#
_entry.id   AF-A0A3T0T622-F1
#
_cell.length_a   1.000
_cell.length_b   1.000
_cell.length_c   1.000
_cell.angle_alpha   90.00
_cell.angle_beta   90.00
_cell.angle_gamma   90.00
#
_symmetry.space_group_name_H-M   'P 1'
#
loop_
_entity.id
_entity.type
_entity.pdbx_description
1 polymer ?
#
loop_
_entity_poly.entity_id
_entity_poly.type
_entity_poly.pdbx_seq_one_letter_code
_entity_poly.pdbx_strand_id
1 'polypeptide(L)'
;MSGAVATLADGAHPSPPGEAAAVAETTTDGWISTAIWWQIHPLAFLGAEATSADGPQPGDEPQHRLRRILPWLDDLLSLGCNGLLLGPVFASMTHGYDTVDHFRVDPRLGDERDLDELIAACRERGIRLVFDGVFNHVGREHPWWREAVAAGEGSPAAARFRRTGAARDVDGLPVDVFEGHEALVELDTANPEVAAQVSAVMSHWLERGIDGWRLDAAYAVDPSSWRAAIDPVRERFPEAWFVGEVIHGDYAGYVRESGLDSVTQYELWKSVRSSIEEGNLFELDWTLQRHAEFLETFVPLTFVGNHDVTRLASAISDPRHHGHAVAILGFVGGVPSIYSGDERGLEGVKEERAGGDDAIRPEFPADPAEWPRNDAYRVHQKVIAFRRRHPWLVAARTRSVDLSNTAVLLVAEGPAGESARLALNLGDEAAGVGGVRVEAHSWLLLD
;
A
#
# COMPACT_ATOMS: atom_id res chain seq x y z
N MET A 1 -6.24 44.06 43.70
CA MET A 1 -6.88 43.28 42.61
C MET A 1 -5.92 42.16 42.27
N SER A 2 -6.28 40.95 42.66
CA SER A 2 -5.44 39.75 42.65
C SER A 2 -5.35 39.18 41.23
N GLY A 3 -4.14 38.84 40.80
CA GLY A 3 -3.93 38.01 39.63
C GLY A 3 -4.39 36.58 39.88
N ALA A 4 -4.85 35.92 38.83
CA ALA A 4 -5.07 34.48 38.78
C ALA A 4 -4.59 33.97 37.43
N VAL A 5 -3.53 33.15 37.49
CA VAL A 5 -3.01 32.28 36.45
C VAL A 5 -3.98 31.11 36.33
N ALA A 6 -4.44 30.79 35.10
CA ALA A 6 -5.19 29.58 34.83
C ALA A 6 -4.23 28.52 34.27
N THR A 7 -4.00 27.49 35.07
CA THR A 7 -3.27 26.26 34.80
C THR A 7 -4.00 25.43 33.74
N LEU A 8 -3.30 25.06 32.66
CA LEU A 8 -3.70 23.95 31.78
C LEU A 8 -3.21 22.65 32.44
N ALA A 9 -4.12 21.70 32.60
CA ALA A 9 -3.83 20.38 33.13
C ALA A 9 -3.17 19.51 32.05
N ASP A 10 -1.96 19.04 32.36
CA ASP A 10 -1.31 17.90 31.70
C ASP A 10 -2.13 16.63 31.91
N GLY A 11 -2.25 15.82 30.86
CA GLY A 11 -3.01 14.57 30.91
C GLY A 11 -2.90 13.71 29.66
N ALA A 12 -1.71 13.58 29.08
CA ALA A 12 -1.41 12.44 28.20
C ALA A 12 -0.73 11.37 29.07
N HIS A 13 -1.44 10.29 29.37
CA HIS A 13 -0.81 9.10 29.96
C HIS A 13 0.11 8.47 28.90
N PRO A 14 1.42 8.34 29.14
CA PRO A 14 2.25 7.49 28.28
C PRO A 14 1.81 6.04 28.45
N SER A 15 1.57 5.34 27.34
CA SER A 15 1.37 3.90 27.35
C SER A 15 2.55 3.20 28.05
N PRO A 16 2.30 2.12 28.81
CA PRO A 16 3.38 1.43 29.50
C PRO A 16 4.39 0.87 28.48
N PRO A 17 5.70 0.96 28.75
CA PRO A 17 6.76 0.58 27.81
C PRO A 17 6.75 -0.90 27.36
N GLY A 18 5.90 -1.76 27.95
CA GLY A 18 5.77 -3.16 27.58
C GLY A 18 4.88 -3.44 26.36
N GLU A 19 3.96 -2.54 26.00
CA GLU A 19 2.99 -2.78 24.93
C GLU A 19 3.57 -2.47 23.54
N ALA A 20 4.31 -1.35 23.43
CA ALA A 20 5.07 -1.01 22.21
C ALA A 20 6.20 -2.02 21.93
N ALA A 21 6.88 -2.51 22.97
CA ALA A 21 7.89 -3.55 22.85
C ALA A 21 7.31 -4.88 22.32
N ALA A 22 6.11 -5.28 22.78
CA ALA A 22 5.45 -6.50 22.31
C ALA A 22 4.98 -6.41 20.85
N VAL A 23 4.49 -5.25 20.39
CA VAL A 23 4.09 -5.05 18.98
C VAL A 23 5.33 -5.03 18.05
N ALA A 24 6.43 -4.43 18.49
CA ALA A 24 7.71 -4.48 17.78
C ALA A 24 8.32 -5.90 17.74
N GLU A 25 8.23 -6.68 18.83
CA GLU A 25 8.65 -8.09 18.86
C GLU A 25 7.77 -8.96 17.93
N THR A 26 6.45 -8.75 17.89
CA THR A 26 5.55 -9.57 17.05
C THR A 26 5.75 -9.33 15.54
N THR A 27 6.12 -8.10 15.13
CA THR A 27 6.35 -7.76 13.72
C THR A 27 7.75 -8.13 13.22
N THR A 28 8.70 -8.43 14.12
CA THR A 28 10.08 -8.81 13.75
C THR A 28 10.29 -10.32 13.59
N ASP A 29 9.41 -11.16 14.14
CA ASP A 29 9.54 -12.63 14.11
C ASP A 29 8.64 -13.33 13.06
N GLY A 30 7.87 -12.58 12.27
CA GLY A 30 6.94 -13.12 11.26
C GLY A 30 7.45 -13.08 9.82
N TRP A 31 6.76 -13.76 8.90
CA TRP A 31 7.11 -13.77 7.47
C TRP A 31 7.17 -12.36 6.84
N ILE A 32 6.36 -11.44 7.38
CA ILE A 32 6.26 -10.06 6.92
C ILE A 32 7.57 -9.28 7.08
N SER A 33 8.40 -9.64 8.06
CA SER A 33 9.70 -8.98 8.33
C SER A 33 10.68 -9.13 7.16
N THR A 34 10.46 -10.13 6.30
CA THR A 34 11.24 -10.39 5.10
C THR A 34 10.47 -10.16 3.80
N ALA A 35 9.22 -9.68 3.87
CA ALA A 35 8.43 -9.44 2.67
C ALA A 35 8.98 -8.25 1.87
N ILE A 36 9.02 -8.41 0.55
CA ILE A 36 9.23 -7.33 -0.42
C ILE A 36 8.15 -7.51 -1.47
N TRP A 37 7.22 -6.56 -1.50
CA TRP A 37 6.03 -6.62 -2.33
C TRP A 37 6.32 -6.17 -3.76
N TRP A 38 5.71 -6.86 -4.70
CA TRP A 38 5.51 -6.39 -6.06
C TRP A 38 4.02 -6.14 -6.24
N GLN A 39 3.65 -4.88 -6.47
CA GLN A 39 2.27 -4.43 -6.54
C GLN A 39 1.80 -4.33 -7.99
N ILE A 40 0.67 -4.94 -8.31
CA ILE A 40 0.01 -4.83 -9.62
C ILE A 40 -1.42 -4.34 -9.48
N HIS A 41 -1.90 -3.55 -10.44
CA HIS A 41 -3.31 -3.21 -10.60
C HIS A 41 -3.93 -4.18 -11.63
N PRO A 42 -4.63 -5.25 -11.21
CA PRO A 42 -4.84 -6.43 -12.07
C PRO A 42 -5.63 -6.15 -13.34
N LEU A 43 -6.71 -5.36 -13.28
CA LEU A 43 -7.54 -5.00 -14.44
C LEU A 43 -6.69 -4.32 -15.53
N ALA A 44 -5.89 -3.33 -15.13
CA ALA A 44 -5.04 -2.63 -16.06
C ALA A 44 -3.89 -3.49 -16.57
N PHE A 45 -3.18 -4.14 -15.66
CA PHE A 45 -2.03 -5.00 -15.94
C PHE A 45 -2.38 -6.07 -17.00
N LEU A 46 -3.61 -6.59 -16.96
CA LEU A 46 -4.08 -7.66 -17.83
C LEU A 46 -4.84 -7.17 -19.07
N GLY A 47 -4.94 -5.86 -19.29
CA GLY A 47 -5.67 -5.29 -20.44
C GLY A 47 -7.16 -5.63 -20.39
N ALA A 48 -7.75 -5.62 -19.21
CA ALA A 48 -9.19 -5.81 -19.03
C ALA A 48 -9.97 -4.60 -19.57
N GLU A 49 -11.22 -4.85 -19.93
CA GLU A 49 -12.12 -3.81 -20.42
C GLU A 49 -12.34 -2.72 -19.36
N ALA A 50 -12.36 -1.45 -19.78
CA ALA A 50 -12.46 -0.31 -18.89
C ALA A 50 -13.74 -0.30 -18.04
N THR A 51 -14.81 -0.89 -18.58
CA THR A 51 -16.09 -1.05 -17.88
C THR A 51 -16.59 -2.48 -17.99
N SER A 52 -17.36 -2.92 -16.99
CA SER A 52 -18.08 -4.20 -17.00
C SER A 52 -19.13 -4.28 -18.12
N ALA A 53 -19.65 -3.15 -18.60
CA ALA A 53 -20.60 -3.11 -19.72
C ALA A 53 -19.95 -3.54 -21.04
N ASP A 54 -18.63 -3.36 -21.18
CA ASP A 54 -17.86 -3.80 -22.35
C ASP A 54 -17.27 -5.21 -22.15
N GLY A 55 -17.35 -5.76 -20.94
CA GLY A 55 -16.85 -7.09 -20.56
C GLY A 55 -17.89 -8.21 -20.69
N PRO A 56 -17.58 -9.42 -20.18
CA PRO A 56 -18.52 -10.54 -20.18
C PRO A 56 -19.80 -10.22 -19.41
N GLN A 57 -20.95 -10.49 -20.03
CA GLN A 57 -22.25 -10.23 -19.43
C GLN A 57 -22.72 -11.44 -18.59
N PRO A 58 -23.73 -11.28 -17.73
CA PRO A 58 -24.27 -12.40 -16.95
C PRO A 58 -24.69 -13.58 -17.84
N GLY A 59 -24.00 -14.71 -17.69
CA GLY A 59 -24.22 -15.94 -18.47
C GLY A 59 -23.15 -16.22 -19.53
N ASP A 60 -22.30 -15.25 -19.84
CA ASP A 60 -21.16 -15.42 -20.72
C ASP A 60 -19.99 -16.13 -20.01
N GLU A 61 -19.06 -16.68 -20.80
CA GLU A 61 -17.79 -17.20 -20.29
C GLU A 61 -16.89 -16.04 -19.83
N PRO A 62 -16.30 -16.11 -18.62
CA PRO A 62 -15.37 -15.08 -18.15
C PRO A 62 -14.09 -15.08 -18.98
N GLN A 63 -13.37 -13.97 -18.92
CA GLN A 63 -12.09 -13.83 -19.61
C GLN A 63 -10.97 -14.30 -18.69
N HIS A 64 -10.46 -15.52 -18.90
CA HIS A 64 -9.43 -16.18 -18.06
C HIS A 64 -8.03 -15.51 -18.10
N ARG A 65 -7.95 -14.22 -17.76
CA ARG A 65 -6.75 -13.38 -17.85
C ARG A 65 -5.81 -13.53 -16.64
N LEU A 66 -6.32 -13.89 -15.46
CA LEU A 66 -5.51 -14.08 -14.25
C LEU A 66 -4.34 -15.05 -14.46
N ARG A 67 -4.51 -16.08 -15.30
CA ARG A 67 -3.43 -17.03 -15.66
C ARG A 67 -2.22 -16.37 -16.33
N ARG A 68 -2.38 -15.18 -16.92
CA ARG A 68 -1.27 -14.41 -17.52
C ARG A 68 -0.34 -13.80 -16.46
N ILE A 69 -0.70 -13.82 -15.18
CA ILE A 69 0.20 -13.45 -14.07
C ILE A 69 1.22 -14.57 -13.79
N LEU A 70 0.91 -15.83 -14.12
CA LEU A 70 1.76 -16.97 -13.77
C LEU A 70 3.22 -16.85 -14.25
N PRO A 71 3.51 -16.43 -15.50
CA PRO A 71 4.90 -16.23 -15.95
C PRO A 71 5.62 -15.10 -15.19
N TRP A 72 4.89 -14.09 -14.72
CA TRP A 72 5.44 -12.96 -13.97
C TRP A 72 5.88 -13.34 -12.56
N LEU A 73 5.38 -14.44 -11.99
CA LEU A 73 5.83 -14.93 -10.69
C LEU A 73 7.34 -15.26 -10.68
N ASP A 74 7.86 -15.81 -11.79
CA ASP A 74 9.29 -16.14 -11.89
C ASP A 74 10.15 -14.87 -12.13
N ASP A 75 9.60 -13.85 -12.78
CA ASP A 75 10.26 -12.54 -12.92
C ASP A 75 10.28 -11.75 -11.62
N LEU A 76 9.19 -11.81 -10.83
CA LEU A 76 9.10 -11.28 -9.47
C LEU A 76 10.18 -11.90 -8.57
N LEU A 77 10.34 -13.23 -8.60
CA LEU A 77 11.41 -13.90 -7.85
C LEU A 77 12.80 -13.52 -8.35
N SER A 78 12.98 -13.41 -9.68
CA SER A 78 14.24 -12.97 -10.28
C SER A 78 14.64 -11.55 -9.87
N LEU A 79 13.67 -10.67 -9.64
CA LEU A 79 13.88 -9.32 -9.11
C LEU A 79 14.37 -9.38 -7.65
N GLY A 80 13.96 -10.42 -6.91
CA GLY A 80 14.27 -10.65 -5.50
C GLY A 80 13.11 -10.36 -4.55
N CYS A 81 11.92 -10.09 -5.09
CA CYS A 81 10.68 -9.99 -4.33
C CYS A 81 10.20 -11.38 -3.88
N ASN A 82 9.30 -11.41 -2.91
CA ASN A 82 8.67 -12.64 -2.40
C ASN A 82 7.21 -12.41 -1.95
N GLY A 83 6.62 -11.28 -2.34
CA GLY A 83 5.23 -10.97 -2.10
C GLY A 83 4.60 -10.36 -3.34
N LEU A 84 3.37 -10.76 -3.65
CA LEU A 84 2.51 -10.20 -4.68
C LEU A 84 1.35 -9.47 -3.97
N LEU A 85 1.24 -8.17 -4.20
CA LEU A 85 0.13 -7.36 -3.73
C LEU A 85 -0.77 -7.05 -4.93
N LEU A 86 -1.96 -7.64 -4.94
CA LEU A 86 -2.96 -7.39 -5.97
C LEU A 86 -3.85 -6.23 -5.54
N GLY A 87 -4.02 -5.24 -6.42
CA GLY A 87 -5.18 -4.34 -6.39
C GLY A 87 -6.51 -5.14 -6.49
N PRO A 88 -7.68 -4.47 -6.55
CA PRO A 88 -8.96 -5.15 -6.50
C PRO A 88 -9.10 -6.20 -7.62
N VAL A 89 -9.50 -7.41 -7.22
CA VAL A 89 -9.76 -8.55 -8.12
C VAL A 89 -11.23 -8.95 -8.16
N PHE A 90 -12.06 -8.30 -7.35
CA PHE A 90 -13.48 -8.64 -7.23
C PHE A 90 -14.33 -7.96 -8.29
N ALA A 91 -15.47 -8.56 -8.59
CA ALA A 91 -16.41 -8.02 -9.56
C ALA A 91 -16.73 -6.55 -9.26
N SER A 92 -16.51 -5.69 -10.25
CA SER A 92 -16.65 -4.24 -10.14
C SER A 92 -17.25 -3.67 -11.43
N MET A 93 -17.71 -2.41 -11.40
CA MET A 93 -18.25 -1.78 -12.61
C MET A 93 -17.16 -1.20 -13.52
N THR A 94 -16.06 -0.68 -12.97
CA THR A 94 -14.99 0.02 -13.71
C THR A 94 -13.59 -0.39 -13.23
N HIS A 95 -12.89 0.44 -12.45
CA HIS A 95 -11.48 0.30 -12.11
C HIS A 95 -11.19 -0.68 -10.95
N GLY A 96 -12.20 -1.36 -10.41
CA GLY A 96 -12.04 -2.34 -9.33
C GLY A 96 -12.55 -1.85 -7.97
N TYR A 97 -12.54 -0.54 -7.71
CA TYR A 97 -12.93 0.02 -6.41
C TYR A 97 -14.44 0.28 -6.27
N ASP A 98 -15.17 0.26 -7.39
CA ASP A 98 -16.62 0.23 -7.42
C ASP A 98 -17.17 -1.20 -7.32
N THR A 99 -16.77 -1.91 -6.27
CA THR A 99 -17.07 -3.35 -6.09
C THR A 99 -18.57 -3.61 -6.05
N VAL A 100 -19.02 -4.63 -6.78
CA VAL A 100 -20.43 -5.08 -6.83
C VAL A 100 -20.65 -6.43 -6.16
N ASP A 101 -19.60 -7.26 -6.03
CA ASP A 101 -19.64 -8.53 -5.29
C ASP A 101 -18.23 -8.95 -4.83
N HIS A 102 -17.94 -8.79 -3.54
CA HIS A 102 -16.65 -9.14 -2.95
C HIS A 102 -16.36 -10.64 -2.88
N PHE A 103 -17.35 -11.52 -3.09
CA PHE A 103 -17.16 -12.97 -3.07
C PHE A 103 -16.86 -13.56 -4.45
N ARG A 104 -16.88 -12.72 -5.50
CA ARG A 104 -16.71 -13.16 -6.87
C ARG A 104 -15.55 -12.45 -7.54
N VAL A 105 -14.76 -13.23 -8.28
CA VAL A 105 -13.72 -12.68 -9.15
C VAL A 105 -14.37 -11.86 -10.25
N ASP A 106 -13.75 -10.75 -10.64
CA ASP A 106 -14.24 -9.95 -11.76
C ASP A 106 -14.22 -10.78 -13.05
N PRO A 107 -15.34 -10.90 -13.77
CA PRO A 107 -15.42 -11.73 -14.98
C PRO A 107 -14.53 -11.22 -16.11
N ARG A 108 -14.06 -9.96 -16.07
CA ARG A 108 -13.04 -9.44 -16.99
C ARG A 108 -11.65 -10.00 -16.67
N LEU A 109 -11.43 -10.49 -15.46
CA LEU A 109 -10.17 -11.09 -15.01
C LEU A 109 -10.16 -12.62 -15.08
N GLY A 110 -11.30 -13.26 -14.80
CA GLY A 110 -11.42 -14.71 -14.84
C GLY A 110 -12.54 -15.21 -13.94
N ASP A 111 -12.35 -16.42 -13.41
CA ASP A 111 -13.22 -17.01 -12.37
C ASP A 111 -12.44 -17.38 -11.11
N GLU A 112 -13.14 -17.94 -10.13
CA GLU A 112 -12.53 -18.38 -8.88
C GLU A 112 -11.47 -19.47 -9.08
N ARG A 113 -11.56 -20.27 -10.16
CA ARG A 113 -10.58 -21.34 -10.43
C ARG A 113 -9.27 -20.78 -10.92
N ASP A 114 -9.32 -19.74 -11.75
CA ASP A 114 -8.10 -19.04 -12.18
C ASP A 114 -7.39 -18.40 -10.99
N LEU A 115 -8.16 -17.84 -10.05
CA LEU A 115 -7.59 -17.26 -8.85
C LEU A 115 -7.02 -18.33 -7.90
N ASP A 116 -7.70 -19.47 -7.74
CA ASP A 116 -7.19 -20.60 -6.97
C ASP A 116 -5.88 -21.16 -7.59
N GLU A 117 -5.76 -21.18 -8.93
CA GLU A 117 -4.53 -21.55 -9.64
C GLU A 117 -3.39 -20.56 -9.35
N LEU A 118 -3.67 -19.25 -9.37
CA LEU A 118 -2.70 -18.21 -9.02
C LEU A 118 -2.24 -18.33 -7.55
N ILE A 119 -3.18 -18.51 -6.61
CA ILE A 119 -2.89 -18.72 -5.19
C ILE A 119 -1.98 -19.95 -5.01
N ALA A 120 -2.32 -21.06 -5.66
CA ALA A 120 -1.52 -22.29 -5.60
C ALA A 120 -0.10 -22.06 -6.15
N ALA A 121 0.03 -21.39 -7.29
CA ALA A 121 1.30 -21.10 -7.92
C ALA A 121 2.20 -20.17 -7.10
N CYS A 122 1.60 -19.17 -6.41
CA CYS A 122 2.30 -18.31 -5.45
C CYS A 122 2.83 -19.15 -4.27
N ARG A 123 1.97 -19.97 -3.66
CA ARG A 123 2.32 -20.82 -2.52
C ARG A 123 3.44 -21.81 -2.85
N GLU A 124 3.39 -22.46 -4.01
CA GLU A 124 4.43 -23.38 -4.49
C GLU A 124 5.80 -22.71 -4.64
N ARG A 125 5.81 -21.41 -4.91
CA ARG A 125 7.01 -20.57 -5.09
C ARG A 125 7.45 -19.86 -3.81
N GLY A 126 6.70 -20.00 -2.71
CA GLY A 126 6.94 -19.23 -1.49
C GLY A 126 6.67 -17.73 -1.63
N ILE A 127 5.81 -17.34 -2.58
CA ILE A 127 5.35 -15.97 -2.77
C ILE A 127 4.11 -15.76 -1.90
N ARG A 128 4.17 -14.73 -1.05
CA ARG A 128 3.03 -14.29 -0.25
C ARG A 128 2.05 -13.51 -1.11
N LEU A 129 0.75 -13.64 -0.87
CA LEU A 129 -0.28 -13.02 -1.67
C LEU A 129 -1.22 -12.19 -0.80
N VAL A 130 -1.34 -10.90 -1.11
CA VAL A 130 -2.26 -9.97 -0.44
C VAL A 130 -3.23 -9.40 -1.45
N PHE A 131 -4.51 -9.34 -1.08
CA PHE A 131 -5.55 -8.70 -1.88
C PHE A 131 -5.92 -7.31 -1.35
N ASP A 132 -6.41 -6.48 -2.25
CA ASP A 132 -7.04 -5.21 -1.93
C ASP A 132 -8.51 -5.40 -1.52
N GLY A 133 -8.87 -4.87 -0.36
CA GLY A 133 -10.19 -4.96 0.25
C GLY A 133 -10.87 -3.60 0.30
N VAL A 134 -11.83 -3.39 -0.59
CA VAL A 134 -12.58 -2.13 -0.70
C VAL A 134 -13.84 -2.22 0.15
N PHE A 135 -13.75 -1.77 1.40
CA PHE A 135 -14.84 -1.92 2.39
C PHE A 135 -15.38 -0.59 2.93
N ASN A 136 -14.82 0.55 2.51
CA ASN A 136 -15.36 1.87 2.82
C ASN A 136 -16.66 2.16 2.02
N HIS A 137 -16.71 1.71 0.77
CA HIS A 137 -17.79 1.99 -0.16
C HIS A 137 -18.02 0.80 -1.11
N VAL A 138 -19.14 0.83 -1.84
CA VAL A 138 -19.46 -0.14 -2.91
C VAL A 138 -19.95 0.57 -4.16
N GLY A 139 -19.91 -0.13 -5.29
CA GLY A 139 -20.51 0.33 -6.54
C GLY A 139 -22.04 0.34 -6.50
N ARG A 140 -22.67 1.19 -7.30
CA ARG A 140 -24.15 1.30 -7.39
C ARG A 140 -24.86 0.04 -7.89
N GLU A 141 -24.15 -0.90 -8.49
CA GLU A 141 -24.74 -2.18 -8.87
C GLU A 141 -24.71 -3.25 -7.77
N HIS A 142 -24.09 -2.94 -6.62
CA HIS A 142 -24.02 -3.84 -5.48
C HIS A 142 -25.44 -4.21 -4.99
N PRO A 143 -25.73 -5.50 -4.71
CA PRO A 143 -27.06 -5.96 -4.29
C PRO A 143 -27.64 -5.20 -3.10
N TRP A 144 -26.81 -4.87 -2.09
CA TRP A 144 -27.27 -4.07 -0.95
C TRP A 144 -27.73 -2.67 -1.32
N TRP A 145 -27.08 -2.02 -2.30
CA TRP A 145 -27.50 -0.68 -2.72
C TRP A 145 -28.84 -0.74 -3.46
N ARG A 146 -28.99 -1.69 -4.38
CA ARG A 146 -30.25 -1.95 -5.09
C ARG A 146 -31.40 -2.25 -4.13
N GLU A 147 -31.14 -3.05 -3.10
CA GLU A 147 -32.11 -3.33 -2.03
C GLU A 147 -32.47 -2.07 -1.25
N ALA A 148 -31.47 -1.27 -0.83
CA ALA A 148 -31.69 -0.04 -0.08
C ALA A 148 -32.54 0.98 -0.85
N VAL A 149 -32.25 1.19 -2.13
CA VAL A 149 -33.02 2.07 -3.02
C VAL A 149 -34.47 1.57 -3.16
N ALA A 150 -34.65 0.26 -3.39
CA ALA A 150 -35.99 -0.32 -3.54
C ALA A 150 -36.83 -0.26 -2.25
N ALA A 151 -36.19 -0.41 -1.09
CA ALA A 151 -36.84 -0.36 0.22
C ALA A 151 -37.08 1.07 0.72
N GLY A 152 -36.31 2.04 0.21
CA GLY A 152 -36.42 3.46 0.51
C GLY A 152 -35.80 3.86 1.86
N GLU A 153 -35.86 5.17 2.12
CA GLU A 153 -35.29 5.79 3.30
C GLU A 153 -35.93 5.25 4.59
N GLY A 154 -35.09 4.98 5.60
CA GLY A 154 -35.52 4.48 6.91
C GLY A 154 -35.68 2.96 7.00
N SER A 155 -35.49 2.24 5.89
CA SER A 155 -35.45 0.78 5.88
C SER A 155 -34.17 0.22 6.54
N PRO A 156 -34.19 -1.04 7.04
CA PRO A 156 -32.97 -1.72 7.48
C PRO A 156 -31.92 -1.84 6.38
N ALA A 157 -32.33 -2.06 5.12
CA ALA A 157 -31.41 -2.12 3.98
C ALA A 157 -30.67 -0.79 3.78
N ALA A 158 -31.39 0.34 3.87
CA ALA A 158 -30.78 1.66 3.80
C ALA A 158 -29.84 1.94 4.99
N ALA A 159 -30.04 1.31 6.16
CA ALA A 159 -29.18 1.50 7.33
C ALA A 159 -27.77 0.92 7.18
N ARG A 160 -27.50 0.16 6.10
CA ARG A 160 -26.15 -0.31 5.76
C ARG A 160 -25.28 0.77 5.13
N PHE A 161 -25.86 1.92 4.77
CA PHE A 161 -25.18 3.01 4.09
C PHE A 161 -25.12 4.26 4.95
N ARG A 162 -23.95 4.89 4.93
CA ARG A 162 -23.63 6.04 5.78
C ARG A 162 -24.41 7.27 5.32
N ARG A 163 -24.92 8.02 6.28
CA ARG A 163 -25.71 9.24 6.05
C ARG A 163 -25.34 10.29 7.08
N THR A 164 -24.58 11.29 6.67
CA THR A 164 -24.24 12.45 7.50
C THR A 164 -24.82 13.73 6.92
N GLY A 165 -24.44 14.89 7.47
CA GLY A 165 -24.81 16.19 6.91
C GLY A 165 -24.23 16.48 5.52
N ALA A 166 -23.32 15.62 5.02
CA ALA A 166 -22.73 15.71 3.69
C ALA A 166 -23.43 14.83 2.63
N ALA A 167 -24.48 14.09 3.03
CA ALA A 167 -25.20 13.16 2.16
C ALA A 167 -25.77 13.84 0.90
N ARG A 168 -25.80 13.08 -0.19
CA ARG A 168 -26.31 13.47 -1.51
C ARG A 168 -27.45 12.55 -1.92
N ASP A 169 -28.38 13.06 -2.71
CA ASP A 169 -29.42 12.21 -3.31
C ASP A 169 -28.80 11.37 -4.43
N VAL A 170 -28.72 10.06 -4.22
CA VAL A 170 -28.27 9.09 -5.22
C VAL A 170 -29.38 8.08 -5.38
N ASP A 171 -29.88 7.90 -6.61
CA ASP A 171 -30.98 6.97 -6.90
C ASP A 171 -32.25 7.20 -6.06
N GLY A 172 -32.49 8.43 -5.59
CA GLY A 172 -33.62 8.76 -4.72
C GLY A 172 -33.45 8.38 -3.25
N LEU A 173 -32.23 8.04 -2.82
CA LEU A 173 -31.86 7.82 -1.42
C LEU A 173 -30.72 8.79 -1.03
N PRO A 174 -30.87 9.57 0.06
CA PRO A 174 -29.76 10.36 0.61
C PRO A 174 -28.66 9.45 1.14
N VAL A 175 -27.40 9.63 0.71
CA VAL A 175 -26.25 8.82 1.15
C VAL A 175 -24.94 9.62 1.07
N ASP A 176 -23.98 9.31 1.94
CA ASP A 176 -22.61 9.79 1.78
C ASP A 176 -21.92 9.04 0.63
N VAL A 177 -21.03 9.73 -0.10
CA VAL A 177 -20.32 9.17 -1.25
C VAL A 177 -18.85 9.50 -1.14
N PHE A 178 -18.00 8.56 -1.54
CA PHE A 178 -16.57 8.67 -1.35
C PHE A 178 -16.00 9.84 -2.16
N GLU A 179 -15.42 10.83 -1.48
CA GLU A 179 -14.81 12.04 -2.06
C GLU A 179 -15.68 12.78 -3.11
N GLY A 180 -17.00 12.66 -3.01
CA GLY A 180 -17.93 13.28 -3.96
C GLY A 180 -18.22 12.46 -5.22
N HIS A 181 -17.69 11.23 -5.32
CA HIS A 181 -17.94 10.31 -6.43
C HIS A 181 -19.25 9.54 -6.22
N GLU A 182 -20.33 9.98 -6.85
CA GLU A 182 -21.66 9.38 -6.70
C GLU A 182 -21.75 7.90 -7.11
N ALA A 183 -20.77 7.37 -7.84
CA ALA A 183 -20.66 5.94 -8.16
C ALA A 183 -20.24 5.06 -6.97
N LEU A 184 -19.67 5.66 -5.92
CA LEU A 184 -19.05 5.00 -4.77
C LEU A 184 -19.84 5.36 -3.51
N VAL A 185 -20.88 4.58 -3.21
CA VAL A 185 -21.77 4.82 -2.06
C VAL A 185 -21.15 4.28 -0.78
N GLU A 186 -21.02 5.13 0.26
CA GLU A 186 -20.32 4.76 1.49
C GLU A 186 -21.14 3.82 2.36
N LEU A 187 -20.49 2.76 2.85
CA LEU A 187 -21.07 1.85 3.82
C LEU A 187 -21.06 2.49 5.22
N ASP A 188 -22.08 2.22 6.02
CA ASP A 188 -22.04 2.53 7.45
C ASP A 188 -21.19 1.47 8.16
N THR A 189 -19.89 1.71 8.26
CA THR A 189 -18.93 0.75 8.83
C THR A 189 -19.13 0.50 10.32
N ALA A 190 -19.90 1.34 11.02
CA ALA A 190 -20.32 1.09 12.40
C ALA A 190 -21.52 0.13 12.51
N ASN A 191 -22.19 -0.16 11.39
CA ASN A 191 -23.30 -1.10 11.36
C ASN A 191 -22.78 -2.55 11.57
N PRO A 192 -23.29 -3.31 12.55
CA PRO A 192 -22.83 -4.68 12.82
C PRO A 192 -23.01 -5.65 11.64
N GLU A 193 -24.01 -5.45 10.79
CA GLU A 193 -24.21 -6.27 9.58
C GLU A 193 -23.10 -6.01 8.55
N VAL A 194 -22.69 -4.75 8.39
CA VAL A 194 -21.58 -4.35 7.53
C VAL A 194 -20.28 -4.95 8.06
N ALA A 195 -19.98 -4.77 9.36
CA ALA A 195 -18.78 -5.34 9.97
C ALA A 195 -18.72 -6.88 9.81
N ALA A 196 -19.83 -7.58 10.04
CA ALA A 196 -19.90 -9.02 9.87
C ALA A 196 -19.69 -9.47 8.41
N GLN A 197 -20.21 -8.72 7.45
CA GLN A 197 -19.98 -8.97 6.02
C GLN A 197 -18.51 -8.79 5.65
N VAL A 198 -17.86 -7.73 6.13
CA VAL A 198 -16.43 -7.49 5.91
C VAL A 198 -15.61 -8.64 6.50
N SER A 199 -15.87 -9.06 7.73
CA SER A 199 -15.21 -10.23 8.34
C SER A 199 -15.42 -11.51 7.53
N ALA A 200 -16.62 -11.71 6.98
CA ALA A 200 -16.95 -12.88 6.16
C ALA A 200 -16.19 -12.90 4.83
N VAL A 201 -16.12 -11.75 4.13
CA VAL A 201 -15.31 -11.61 2.91
C VAL A 201 -13.84 -11.86 3.21
N MET A 202 -13.30 -11.21 4.25
CA MET A 202 -11.90 -11.36 4.65
C MET A 202 -11.57 -12.83 4.91
N SER A 203 -12.42 -13.50 5.70
CA SER A 203 -12.25 -14.92 6.01
C SER A 203 -12.35 -15.80 4.78
N HIS A 204 -13.30 -15.54 3.87
CA HIS A 204 -13.50 -16.37 2.67
C HIS A 204 -12.24 -16.51 1.82
N TRP A 205 -11.54 -15.39 1.59
CA TRP A 205 -10.32 -15.42 0.77
C TRP A 205 -9.09 -15.90 1.54
N LEU A 206 -9.02 -15.63 2.85
CA LEU A 206 -8.00 -16.23 3.72
C LEU A 206 -8.12 -17.76 3.80
N GLU A 207 -9.35 -18.31 3.81
CA GLU A 207 -9.60 -19.76 3.73
C GLU A 207 -9.08 -20.37 2.42
N ARG A 208 -9.10 -19.60 1.32
CA ARG A 208 -8.56 -20.02 0.03
C ARG A 208 -7.04 -19.93 -0.05
N GLY A 209 -6.39 -19.18 0.84
CA GLY A 209 -4.94 -19.19 1.04
C GLY A 209 -4.20 -17.92 0.66
N ILE A 210 -4.85 -16.75 0.64
CA ILE A 210 -4.12 -15.47 0.68
C ILE A 210 -3.51 -15.28 2.08
N ASP A 211 -2.51 -14.40 2.18
CA ASP A 211 -1.74 -14.15 3.41
C ASP A 211 -2.15 -12.85 4.13
N GLY A 212 -3.07 -12.06 3.58
CA GLY A 212 -3.45 -10.80 4.18
C GLY A 212 -4.27 -9.88 3.27
N TRP A 213 -4.49 -8.68 3.77
CA TRP A 213 -5.34 -7.66 3.15
C TRP A 213 -4.69 -6.28 3.17
N ARG A 214 -4.67 -5.60 2.02
CA ARG A 214 -4.53 -4.16 1.93
C ARG A 214 -5.93 -3.55 1.95
N LEU A 215 -6.22 -2.66 2.88
CA LEU A 215 -7.55 -2.07 3.05
C LEU A 215 -7.58 -0.69 2.42
N ASP A 216 -8.40 -0.56 1.38
CA ASP A 216 -8.58 0.67 0.62
C ASP A 216 -9.20 1.78 1.46
N ALA A 217 -8.75 3.01 1.21
CA ALA A 217 -9.27 4.21 1.84
C ALA A 217 -9.47 4.05 3.35
N ALA A 218 -8.56 3.33 4.03
CA ALA A 218 -8.72 3.03 5.44
C ALA A 218 -8.86 4.32 6.26
N TYR A 219 -8.14 5.39 5.90
CA TYR A 219 -8.27 6.72 6.50
C TYR A 219 -9.69 7.30 6.54
N ALA A 220 -10.62 6.84 5.69
CA ALA A 220 -12.01 7.26 5.65
C ALA A 220 -12.91 6.47 6.63
N VAL A 221 -12.40 5.38 7.20
CA VAL A 221 -13.10 4.48 8.12
C VAL A 221 -12.58 4.67 9.54
N ASP A 222 -13.49 4.69 10.50
CA ASP A 222 -13.13 4.79 11.91
C ASP A 222 -12.29 3.56 12.35
N PRO A 223 -11.17 3.75 13.09
CA PRO A 223 -10.35 2.64 13.55
C PRO A 223 -11.15 1.55 14.28
N SER A 224 -12.10 1.92 15.14
CA SER A 224 -12.86 0.94 15.92
C SER A 224 -13.76 0.06 15.04
N SER A 225 -14.24 0.59 13.91
CA SER A 225 -14.98 -0.18 12.91
C SER A 225 -14.10 -1.22 12.22
N TRP A 226 -12.84 -0.87 11.89
CA TRP A 226 -11.88 -1.87 11.39
C TRP A 226 -11.61 -2.96 12.41
N ARG A 227 -11.39 -2.58 13.67
CA ARG A 227 -11.13 -3.53 14.75
C ARG A 227 -12.28 -4.53 14.88
N ALA A 228 -13.52 -4.04 14.85
CA ALA A 228 -14.72 -4.87 14.91
C ALA A 228 -14.79 -5.90 13.76
N ALA A 229 -14.30 -5.55 12.56
CA ALA A 229 -14.25 -6.45 11.42
C ALA A 229 -13.03 -7.39 11.44
N ILE A 230 -11.88 -6.94 11.93
CA ILE A 230 -10.60 -7.66 11.88
C ILE A 230 -10.44 -8.65 13.04
N ASP A 231 -10.85 -8.30 14.26
CA ASP A 231 -10.64 -9.14 15.45
C ASP A 231 -11.20 -10.59 15.26
N PRO A 232 -12.44 -10.79 14.76
CA PRO A 232 -12.95 -12.14 14.48
C PRO A 232 -12.19 -12.90 13.39
N VAL A 233 -11.59 -12.18 12.44
CA VAL A 233 -10.77 -12.77 11.37
C VAL A 233 -9.42 -13.20 11.95
N ARG A 234 -8.80 -12.34 12.76
CA ARG A 234 -7.49 -12.60 13.38
C ARG A 234 -7.53 -13.77 14.37
N GLU A 235 -8.65 -13.99 15.06
CA GLU A 235 -8.86 -15.20 15.88
C GLU A 235 -8.72 -16.51 15.08
N ARG A 236 -9.07 -16.47 13.78
CA ARG A 236 -9.05 -17.63 12.88
C ARG A 236 -7.76 -17.69 12.03
N PHE A 237 -7.20 -16.53 11.72
CA PHE A 237 -6.03 -16.34 10.87
C PHE A 237 -5.00 -15.44 11.58
N PRO A 238 -4.32 -15.93 12.63
CA PRO A 238 -3.42 -15.11 13.45
C PRO A 238 -2.19 -14.59 12.68
N GLU A 239 -1.80 -15.27 11.60
CA GLU A 239 -0.66 -14.90 10.74
C GLU A 239 -1.05 -13.98 9.57
N ALA A 240 -2.33 -13.64 9.43
CA ALA A 240 -2.79 -12.76 8.36
C ALA A 240 -2.30 -11.33 8.61
N TRP A 241 -1.73 -10.71 7.58
CA TRP A 241 -1.23 -9.35 7.65
C TRP A 241 -2.26 -8.35 7.14
N PHE A 242 -2.62 -7.36 7.95
CA PHE A 242 -3.58 -6.32 7.59
C PHE A 242 -2.87 -4.97 7.51
N VAL A 243 -2.90 -4.36 6.32
CA VAL A 243 -2.31 -3.05 6.05
C VAL A 243 -3.38 -2.08 5.58
N GLY A 244 -3.51 -0.92 6.23
CA GLY A 244 -4.46 0.11 5.81
C GLY A 244 -3.83 1.15 4.90
N GLU A 245 -4.58 1.61 3.90
CA GLU A 245 -4.26 2.88 3.24
C GLU A 245 -4.58 4.05 4.16
N VAL A 246 -3.54 4.68 4.69
CA VAL A 246 -3.62 5.92 5.45
C VAL A 246 -2.71 6.95 4.79
N ILE A 247 -3.28 8.09 4.42
CA ILE A 247 -2.60 9.15 3.68
C ILE A 247 -2.31 10.39 4.55
N HIS A 248 -2.96 10.51 5.70
CA HIS A 248 -2.81 11.64 6.64
C HIS A 248 -3.30 11.28 8.04
N GLY A 249 -2.98 12.12 9.04
CA GLY A 249 -3.51 12.01 10.41
C GLY A 249 -2.51 11.42 11.41
N ASP A 250 -3.03 10.85 12.49
CA ASP A 250 -2.22 10.15 13.50
C ASP A 250 -2.09 8.66 13.13
N TYR A 251 -1.05 8.34 12.35
CA TYR A 251 -0.78 6.97 11.88
C TYR A 251 -0.62 5.97 13.02
N ALA A 252 0.12 6.36 14.07
CA ALA A 252 0.42 5.47 15.19
C ALA A 252 -0.82 5.25 16.09
N GLY A 253 -1.62 6.30 16.32
CA GLY A 253 -2.96 6.20 16.91
C GLY A 253 -3.86 5.26 16.13
N TYR A 254 -3.92 5.46 14.81
CA TYR A 254 -4.75 4.67 13.92
C TYR A 254 -4.44 3.17 14.00
N VAL A 255 -3.16 2.78 13.93
CA VAL A 255 -2.75 1.37 14.04
C VAL A 255 -3.13 0.78 15.41
N ARG A 256 -2.87 1.50 16.51
CA ARG A 256 -3.21 1.03 17.86
C ARG A 256 -4.71 0.78 18.03
N GLU A 257 -5.56 1.59 17.40
CA GLU A 257 -7.00 1.52 17.58
C GLU A 257 -7.70 0.58 16.58
N SER A 258 -7.12 0.38 15.39
CA SER A 258 -7.77 -0.33 14.28
C SER A 258 -7.60 -1.84 14.23
N GLY A 259 -6.62 -2.39 14.94
CA GLY A 259 -6.26 -3.81 14.80
C GLY A 259 -5.51 -4.14 13.51
N LEU A 260 -5.13 -3.13 12.72
CA LEU A 260 -4.18 -3.27 11.62
C LEU A 260 -2.77 -3.55 12.13
N ASP A 261 -1.96 -4.22 11.33
CA ASP A 261 -0.53 -4.46 11.62
C ASP A 261 0.35 -3.34 11.05
N SER A 262 -0.13 -2.66 10.00
CA SER A 262 0.64 -1.68 9.23
C SER A 262 -0.26 -0.65 8.55
N VAL A 263 0.34 0.43 8.08
CA VAL A 263 -0.28 1.41 7.20
C VAL A 263 0.72 1.92 6.15
N THR A 264 0.22 2.44 5.03
CA THR A 264 1.02 3.04 3.95
C THR A 264 1.83 4.25 4.42
N GLN A 265 3.07 4.41 3.94
CA GLN A 265 3.92 5.56 4.28
C GLN A 265 3.95 6.63 3.16
N TYR A 266 2.88 7.42 3.04
CA TYR A 266 2.80 8.52 2.06
C TYR A 266 3.67 9.75 2.41
N GLU A 267 3.94 10.02 3.68
CA GLU A 267 4.80 11.14 4.10
C GLU A 267 6.25 10.92 3.61
N LEU A 268 6.78 9.69 3.77
CA LEU A 268 8.11 9.31 3.30
C LEU A 268 8.17 9.22 1.79
N TRP A 269 7.18 8.63 1.13
CA TRP A 269 7.08 8.63 -0.34
C TRP A 269 7.22 10.05 -0.91
N LYS A 270 6.43 11.00 -0.38
CA LYS A 270 6.43 12.39 -0.83
C LYS A 270 7.79 13.04 -0.60
N SER A 271 8.35 12.87 0.59
CA SER A 271 9.63 13.46 0.98
C SER A 271 10.80 12.93 0.15
N VAL A 272 10.85 11.62 -0.14
CA VAL A 272 11.88 11.05 -1.01
C VAL A 272 11.87 11.72 -2.38
N ARG A 273 10.67 11.85 -2.97
CA ARG A 273 10.51 12.47 -4.29
C ARG A 273 10.88 13.96 -4.26
N SER A 274 10.32 14.76 -3.34
CA SER A 274 10.58 16.21 -3.29
C SER A 274 12.04 16.53 -2.99
N SER A 275 12.64 15.81 -2.03
CA SER A 275 14.04 16.04 -1.63
C SER A 275 15.02 15.79 -2.77
N ILE A 276 14.75 14.78 -3.61
CA ILE A 276 15.57 14.48 -4.78
C ILE A 276 15.35 15.55 -5.87
N GLU A 277 14.09 15.80 -6.25
CA GLU A 277 13.75 16.73 -7.35
C GLU A 277 14.22 18.16 -7.07
N GLU A 278 14.11 18.62 -5.82
CA GLU A 278 14.47 19.98 -5.41
C GLU A 278 15.93 20.10 -4.94
N GLY A 279 16.64 18.98 -4.81
CA GLY A 279 18.00 18.96 -4.25
C GLY A 279 18.05 19.47 -2.82
N ASN A 280 17.11 19.04 -1.97
CA ASN A 280 16.97 19.45 -0.57
C ASN A 280 16.85 18.24 0.38
N LEU A 281 17.97 17.58 0.66
CA LEU A 281 18.00 16.40 1.54
C LEU A 281 17.70 16.71 3.03
N PHE A 282 17.58 17.98 3.42
CA PHE A 282 17.10 18.33 4.77
C PHE A 282 15.62 17.96 4.96
N GLU A 283 14.81 17.98 3.90
CA GLU A 283 13.41 17.50 3.97
C GLU A 283 13.33 16.00 4.22
N LEU A 284 14.23 15.24 3.59
CA LEU A 284 14.36 13.81 3.82
C LEU A 284 14.76 13.54 5.27
N ASP A 285 15.79 14.22 5.78
CA ASP A 285 16.23 14.04 7.17
C ASP A 285 15.11 14.33 8.17
N TRP A 286 14.38 15.43 7.98
CA TRP A 286 13.24 15.78 8.82
C TRP A 286 12.17 14.69 8.83
N THR A 287 11.84 14.16 7.65
CA THR A 287 10.84 13.10 7.52
C THR A 287 11.31 11.77 8.11
N LEU A 288 12.60 11.45 8.03
CA LEU A 288 13.19 10.25 8.62
C LEU A 288 13.10 10.24 10.16
N GLN A 289 13.13 11.41 10.81
CA GLN A 289 12.91 11.49 12.27
C GLN A 289 11.51 10.99 12.64
N ARG A 290 10.48 11.45 11.93
CA ARG A 290 9.10 11.01 12.13
C ARG A 290 8.88 9.54 11.73
N HIS A 291 9.53 9.09 10.65
CA HIS A 291 9.52 7.68 10.26
C HIS A 291 10.14 6.77 11.35
N ALA A 292 11.18 7.25 12.04
CA ALA A 292 11.76 6.54 13.18
C ALA A 292 10.78 6.43 14.36
N GLU A 293 9.96 7.46 14.62
CA GLU A 293 8.89 7.39 15.63
C GLU A 293 7.82 6.34 15.27
N PHE A 294 7.47 6.20 13.99
CA PHE A 294 6.54 5.16 13.56
C PHE A 294 7.07 3.77 13.87
N LEU A 295 8.35 3.51 13.59
CA LEU A 295 9.02 2.24 13.85
C LEU A 295 9.12 1.87 15.35
N GLU A 296 8.85 2.80 16.26
CA GLU A 296 8.69 2.49 17.69
C GLU A 296 7.32 1.91 18.03
N THR A 297 6.33 2.08 17.14
CA THR A 297 4.94 1.63 17.34
C THR A 297 4.54 0.52 16.38
N PHE A 298 4.89 0.61 15.09
CA PHE A 298 4.51 -0.33 14.05
C PHE A 298 5.47 -0.26 12.85
N VAL A 299 5.45 -1.28 11.99
CA VAL A 299 6.28 -1.31 10.77
C VAL A 299 5.43 -0.85 9.57
N PRO A 300 5.68 0.32 8.97
CA PRO A 300 4.86 0.84 7.85
C PRO A 300 5.16 0.13 6.52
N LEU A 301 4.18 0.11 5.61
CA LEU A 301 4.39 -0.25 4.20
C LEU A 301 5.01 0.93 3.45
N THR A 302 6.26 0.81 3.03
CA THR A 302 7.02 1.87 2.35
C THR A 302 7.02 1.67 0.84
N PHE A 303 7.00 2.75 0.07
CA PHE A 303 7.00 2.71 -1.39
C PHE A 303 7.55 4.02 -1.99
N VAL A 304 7.95 3.97 -3.25
CA VAL A 304 8.34 5.17 -4.05
C VAL A 304 7.42 5.39 -5.25
N GLY A 305 6.53 4.45 -5.53
CA GLY A 305 5.47 4.50 -6.52
C GLY A 305 4.35 3.53 -6.15
N ASN A 306 3.13 3.81 -6.60
CA ASN A 306 1.97 2.94 -6.49
C ASN A 306 0.95 3.31 -7.60
N HIS A 307 -0.24 2.72 -7.54
CA HIS A 307 -1.28 2.89 -8.57
C HIS A 307 -2.06 4.22 -8.48
N ASP A 308 -1.76 5.10 -7.52
CA ASP A 308 -2.45 6.38 -7.28
C ASP A 308 -1.51 7.59 -7.39
N VAL A 309 -0.26 7.37 -7.81
CA VAL A 309 0.74 8.42 -7.94
C VAL A 309 1.44 8.37 -9.29
N THR A 310 1.95 9.52 -9.75
CA THR A 310 2.87 9.59 -10.89
C THR A 310 4.02 8.61 -10.72
N ARG A 311 4.31 7.85 -11.77
CA ARG A 311 5.38 6.85 -11.83
C ARG A 311 6.72 7.45 -11.43
N LEU A 312 7.56 6.68 -10.75
CA LEU A 312 8.88 7.14 -10.29
C LEU A 312 9.69 7.80 -11.42
N ALA A 313 9.73 7.18 -12.60
CA ALA A 313 10.50 7.66 -13.73
C ALA A 313 10.01 9.01 -14.29
N SER A 314 8.74 9.34 -14.08
CA SER A 314 8.14 10.62 -14.47
C SER A 314 8.07 11.63 -13.33
N ALA A 315 8.15 11.18 -12.08
CA ALA A 315 8.07 12.03 -10.89
C ALA A 315 9.41 12.69 -10.54
N ILE A 316 10.52 12.13 -11.01
CA ILE A 316 11.88 12.66 -10.85
C ILE A 316 12.44 12.96 -12.24
N SER A 317 12.69 14.24 -12.51
CA SER A 317 13.04 14.74 -13.85
C SER A 317 14.42 14.28 -14.32
N ASP A 318 15.37 14.08 -13.39
CA ASP A 318 16.72 13.59 -13.71
C ASP A 318 16.80 12.06 -13.57
N PRO A 319 16.92 11.30 -14.67
CA PRO A 319 16.97 9.85 -14.62
C PRO A 319 18.18 9.30 -13.86
N ARG A 320 19.24 10.10 -13.66
CA ARG A 320 20.40 9.71 -12.85
C ARG A 320 20.04 9.53 -11.38
N HIS A 321 18.93 10.12 -10.92
CA HIS A 321 18.50 10.06 -9.53
C HIS A 321 17.40 9.04 -9.24
N HIS A 322 16.86 8.34 -10.26
CA HIS A 322 15.88 7.28 -10.04
C HIS A 322 16.42 6.20 -9.11
N GLY A 323 17.71 5.86 -9.24
CA GLY A 323 18.36 4.90 -8.37
C GLY A 323 18.53 5.35 -6.91
N HIS A 324 18.53 6.66 -6.63
CA HIS A 324 18.60 7.18 -5.26
C HIS A 324 17.29 6.91 -4.52
N ALA A 325 16.15 7.12 -5.17
CA ALA A 325 14.84 6.80 -4.59
C ALA A 325 14.72 5.31 -4.25
N VAL A 326 15.14 4.43 -5.18
CA VAL A 326 15.16 2.98 -4.96
C VAL A 326 16.12 2.61 -3.82
N ALA A 327 17.32 3.21 -3.77
CA ALA A 327 18.29 2.97 -2.70
C ALA A 327 17.75 3.38 -1.32
N ILE A 328 17.05 4.51 -1.23
CA ILE A 328 16.39 4.95 0.00
C ILE A 328 15.31 3.93 0.41
N LEU A 329 14.42 3.53 -0.51
CA LEU A 329 13.35 2.56 -0.24
C LEU A 329 13.88 1.25 0.35
N GLY A 330 14.94 0.69 -0.23
CA GLY A 330 15.50 -0.58 0.27
C GLY A 330 16.29 -0.45 1.56
N PHE A 331 16.77 0.74 1.90
CA PHE A 331 17.63 1.00 3.05
C PHE A 331 16.86 1.35 4.32
N VAL A 332 15.77 2.11 4.22
CA VAL A 332 14.98 2.52 5.40
C VAL A 332 14.15 1.37 5.99
N GLY A 333 13.77 1.52 7.26
CA GLY A 333 12.82 0.61 7.92
C GLY A 333 11.42 0.65 7.32
N GLY A 334 10.63 -0.39 7.54
CA GLY A 334 9.34 -0.60 6.88
C GLY A 334 9.33 -1.83 5.97
N VAL A 335 8.15 -2.22 5.47
CA VAL A 335 7.96 -3.30 4.51
C VAL A 335 7.89 -2.69 3.10
N PRO A 336 8.90 -2.87 2.23
CA PRO A 336 8.94 -2.19 0.94
C PRO A 336 7.96 -2.80 -0.07
N SER A 337 7.32 -1.93 -0.85
CA SER A 337 6.52 -2.26 -2.03
C SER A 337 7.08 -1.59 -3.28
N ILE A 338 7.25 -2.39 -4.33
CA ILE A 338 7.67 -1.96 -5.67
C ILE A 338 6.45 -2.02 -6.57
N TYR A 339 6.12 -0.89 -7.19
CA TYR A 339 5.04 -0.86 -8.16
C TYR A 339 5.50 -1.43 -9.51
N SER A 340 4.76 -2.40 -10.02
CA SER A 340 5.11 -3.12 -11.24
C SER A 340 5.40 -2.19 -12.41
N GLY A 341 6.56 -2.39 -13.04
CA GLY A 341 7.06 -1.56 -14.14
C GLY A 341 8.05 -0.48 -13.69
N ASP A 342 8.04 -0.04 -12.43
CA ASP A 342 9.04 0.90 -11.92
C ASP A 342 10.44 0.25 -11.92
N GLU A 343 10.51 -1.07 -11.73
CA GLU A 343 11.75 -1.84 -11.90
C GLU A 343 12.28 -1.87 -13.33
N ARG A 344 11.50 -1.40 -14.29
CA ARG A 344 11.86 -1.25 -15.70
C ARG A 344 11.87 0.22 -16.14
N GLY A 345 11.72 1.17 -15.22
CA GLY A 345 11.70 2.59 -15.53
C GLY A 345 10.48 3.01 -16.34
N LEU A 346 9.33 2.35 -16.12
CA LEU A 346 8.07 2.71 -16.76
C LEU A 346 7.69 4.15 -16.38
N GLU A 347 7.40 4.95 -17.40
CA GLU A 347 6.92 6.32 -17.26
C GLU A 347 5.38 6.37 -17.23
N GLY A 348 4.83 7.42 -16.63
CA GLY A 348 3.39 7.65 -16.51
C GLY A 348 3.09 8.79 -15.56
N VAL A 349 2.25 9.73 -15.99
CA VAL A 349 1.85 10.91 -15.20
C VAL A 349 0.40 10.74 -14.77
N LYS A 350 0.15 10.87 -13.46
CA LYS A 350 -1.22 10.96 -12.95
C LYS A 350 -1.80 12.33 -13.28
N GLU A 351 -3.05 12.34 -13.73
CA GLU A 351 -3.79 13.56 -14.02
C GLU A 351 -5.08 13.65 -13.18
N GLU A 352 -5.51 14.88 -12.90
CA GLU A 352 -6.75 15.17 -12.15
C GLU A 352 -7.95 15.28 -13.10
N ARG A 353 -8.30 14.16 -13.75
CA ARG A 353 -9.43 14.03 -14.67
C ARG A 353 -9.93 12.59 -14.74
N ALA A 354 -11.10 12.38 -15.35
CA ALA A 354 -11.56 11.03 -15.70
C ALA A 354 -10.53 10.32 -16.59
N GLY A 355 -10.18 9.07 -16.27
CA GLY A 355 -9.09 8.32 -16.91
C GLY A 355 -7.70 8.91 -16.65
N GLY A 356 -7.55 9.70 -15.58
CA GLY A 356 -6.29 10.34 -15.21
C GLY A 356 -5.24 9.38 -14.66
N ASP A 357 -5.64 8.16 -14.33
CA ASP A 357 -4.75 7.12 -13.83
C ASP A 357 -4.26 6.15 -14.93
N ASP A 358 -4.80 6.24 -16.15
CA ASP A 358 -4.53 5.27 -17.23
C ASP A 358 -3.02 5.19 -17.56
N ALA A 359 -2.33 6.34 -17.57
CA ALA A 359 -0.90 6.39 -17.83
C ALA A 359 -0.05 5.74 -16.73
N ILE A 360 -0.53 5.73 -15.49
CA ILE A 360 0.15 5.08 -14.36
C ILE A 360 -0.29 3.62 -14.19
N ARG A 361 -1.35 3.18 -14.90
CA ARG A 361 -1.89 1.81 -14.91
C ARG A 361 -1.95 1.27 -16.35
N PRO A 362 -0.81 1.01 -17.03
CA PRO A 362 -0.83 0.45 -18.39
C PRO A 362 -1.02 -1.08 -18.41
N GLU A 363 -1.33 -1.61 -19.59
CA GLU A 363 -1.30 -3.04 -19.88
C GLU A 363 0.14 -3.56 -19.97
N PHE A 364 0.36 -4.78 -19.46
CA PHE A 364 1.65 -5.47 -19.49
C PHE A 364 1.62 -6.61 -20.51
N PRO A 365 2.76 -6.96 -21.14
CA PRO A 365 2.82 -8.10 -22.03
C PRO A 365 2.54 -9.41 -21.26
N ALA A 366 1.95 -10.38 -21.96
CA ALA A 366 1.62 -11.67 -21.34
C ALA A 366 2.87 -12.46 -20.93
N ASP A 367 3.98 -12.31 -21.66
CA ASP A 367 5.28 -12.90 -21.32
C ASP A 367 6.26 -11.80 -20.87
N PRO A 368 6.78 -11.83 -19.63
CA PRO A 368 7.78 -10.88 -19.16
C PRO A 368 9.07 -10.87 -19.99
N ALA A 369 9.36 -11.94 -20.74
CA ALA A 369 10.52 -11.99 -21.65
C ALA A 369 10.41 -10.99 -22.81
N GLU A 370 9.20 -10.56 -23.17
CA GLU A 370 8.96 -9.53 -24.19
C GLU A 370 9.29 -8.12 -23.69
N TRP A 371 9.48 -7.95 -22.37
CA TRP A 371 9.90 -6.68 -21.77
C TRP A 371 11.29 -6.78 -21.12
N PRO A 372 12.35 -6.47 -21.90
CA PRO A 372 13.73 -6.68 -21.47
C PRO A 372 14.08 -5.94 -20.18
N ARG A 373 14.83 -6.63 -19.32
CA ARG A 373 15.45 -6.05 -18.12
C ARG A 373 16.49 -5.00 -18.51
N ASN A 374 16.48 -3.87 -17.82
CA ASN A 374 17.37 -2.73 -18.08
C ASN A 374 18.19 -2.34 -16.82
N ASP A 375 18.82 -1.17 -16.84
CA ASP A 375 19.63 -0.72 -15.71
C ASP A 375 18.79 -0.40 -14.46
N ALA A 376 17.54 0.04 -14.61
CA ALA A 376 16.61 0.19 -13.49
C ALA A 376 16.37 -1.17 -12.79
N TYR A 377 16.24 -2.26 -13.56
CA TYR A 377 16.05 -3.60 -13.00
C TYR A 377 17.27 -4.03 -12.18
N ARG A 378 18.48 -3.76 -12.70
CA ARG A 378 19.75 -4.05 -11.99
C ARG A 378 19.90 -3.22 -10.72
N VAL A 379 19.46 -1.97 -10.73
CA VAL A 379 19.43 -1.10 -9.54
C VAL A 379 18.53 -1.71 -8.48
N HIS A 380 17.30 -2.11 -8.83
CA HIS A 380 16.38 -2.78 -7.91
C HIS A 380 16.99 -4.08 -7.36
N GLN A 381 17.55 -4.95 -8.22
CA GLN A 381 18.22 -6.17 -7.76
C GLN A 381 19.36 -5.89 -6.78
N LYS A 382 20.21 -4.88 -7.04
CA LYS A 382 21.31 -4.50 -6.14
C LYS A 382 20.80 -4.07 -4.77
N VAL A 383 19.75 -3.25 -4.75
CA VAL A 383 19.14 -2.75 -3.51
C VAL A 383 18.43 -3.87 -2.75
N ILE A 384 17.63 -4.68 -3.43
CA ILE A 384 16.94 -5.83 -2.84
C ILE A 384 17.95 -6.83 -2.29
N ALA A 385 19.03 -7.13 -3.01
CA ALA A 385 20.09 -8.03 -2.54
C ALA A 385 20.79 -7.48 -1.29
N PHE A 386 20.98 -6.16 -1.19
CA PHE A 386 21.48 -5.54 0.04
C PHE A 386 20.51 -5.76 1.20
N ARG A 387 19.23 -5.47 0.99
CA ARG A 387 18.19 -5.64 2.01
C ARG A 387 18.03 -7.09 2.47
N ARG A 388 18.08 -8.05 1.54
CA ARG A 388 18.01 -9.50 1.85
C ARG A 388 19.18 -9.98 2.73
N ARG A 389 20.35 -9.34 2.62
CA ARG A 389 21.51 -9.62 3.49
C ARG A 389 21.38 -8.97 4.86
N HIS A 390 20.49 -7.99 5.01
CA HIS A 390 20.24 -7.23 6.23
C HIS A 390 18.75 -7.24 6.58
N PRO A 391 18.15 -8.41 6.88
CA PRO A 391 16.72 -8.51 7.15
C PRO A 391 16.28 -7.64 8.34
N TRP A 392 17.19 -7.36 9.29
CA TRP A 392 16.96 -6.44 10.41
C TRP A 392 16.63 -5.00 9.97
N LEU A 393 16.92 -4.61 8.71
CA LEU A 393 16.56 -3.29 8.18
C LEU A 393 15.07 -3.03 8.28
N VAL A 394 14.20 -4.05 8.27
CA VAL A 394 12.75 -3.87 8.40
C VAL A 394 12.34 -3.08 9.64
N ALA A 395 13.09 -3.23 10.74
CA ALA A 395 12.86 -2.54 12.01
C ALA A 395 13.93 -1.49 12.32
N ALA A 396 14.79 -1.15 11.34
CA ALA A 396 15.89 -0.24 11.57
C ALA A 396 15.44 1.22 11.59
N ARG A 397 15.94 1.98 12.57
CA ARG A 397 15.79 3.44 12.60
C ARG A 397 16.92 4.08 11.82
N THR A 398 16.59 5.06 10.98
CA THR A 398 17.54 5.71 10.09
C THR A 398 17.72 7.17 10.49
N ARG A 399 18.98 7.63 10.55
CA ARG A 399 19.35 9.01 10.86
C ARG A 399 20.45 9.51 9.91
N SER A 400 20.52 10.81 9.66
CA SER A 400 21.68 11.40 8.98
C SER A 400 22.87 11.59 9.94
N VAL A 401 24.09 11.52 9.40
CA VAL A 401 25.35 11.77 10.12
C VAL A 401 26.12 12.93 9.52
N ASP A 402 26.06 13.08 8.20
CA ASP A 402 26.64 14.19 7.45
C ASP A 402 25.62 14.56 6.39
N LEU A 403 25.27 15.84 6.29
CA LEU A 403 24.12 16.31 5.53
C LEU A 403 24.39 17.69 4.92
N SER A 404 24.06 17.79 3.65
CA SER A 404 23.97 19.02 2.88
C SER A 404 22.72 18.95 2.00
N ASN A 405 22.44 20.02 1.24
CA ASN A 405 21.33 20.01 0.28
C ASN A 405 21.38 18.82 -0.68
N THR A 406 22.57 18.48 -1.18
CA THR A 406 22.74 17.52 -2.28
C THR A 406 23.51 16.27 -1.92
N ALA A 407 24.09 16.16 -0.72
CA ALA A 407 24.77 14.93 -0.29
C ALA A 407 24.44 14.59 1.17
N VAL A 408 24.25 13.30 1.45
CA VAL A 408 23.98 12.79 2.80
C VAL A 408 24.64 11.44 3.05
N LEU A 409 25.08 11.20 4.28
CA LEU A 409 25.33 9.86 4.82
C LEU A 409 24.22 9.50 5.81
N LEU A 410 23.38 8.54 5.43
CA LEU A 410 22.37 7.93 6.27
C LEU A 410 22.96 6.70 6.98
N VAL A 411 22.60 6.51 8.24
CA VAL A 411 22.94 5.34 9.05
C VAL A 411 21.66 4.70 9.54
N ALA A 412 21.50 3.42 9.23
CA ALA A 412 20.44 2.57 9.77
C ALA A 412 21.01 1.80 10.95
N GLU A 413 20.26 1.76 12.05
CA GLU A 413 20.61 1.03 13.28
C GLU A 413 19.49 0.04 13.62
N GLY A 414 19.87 -1.24 13.73
CA GLY A 414 18.97 -2.34 14.03
C GLY A 414 18.73 -2.53 15.54
N PRO A 415 17.67 -3.25 15.93
CA PRO A 415 17.34 -3.49 17.33
C PRO A 415 18.44 -4.21 18.14
N ALA A 416 19.28 -5.04 17.50
CA ALA A 416 20.36 -5.78 18.15
C ALA A 416 21.74 -5.10 18.02
N GLY A 417 21.75 -3.82 17.60
CA GLY A 417 22.98 -3.04 17.41
C GLY A 417 23.65 -3.26 16.06
N GLU A 418 22.96 -3.88 15.10
CA GLU A 418 23.41 -3.91 13.71
C GLU A 418 23.45 -2.49 13.12
N SER A 419 24.34 -2.28 12.15
CA SER A 419 24.41 -1.01 11.45
C SER A 419 24.70 -1.22 9.98
N ALA A 420 24.20 -0.30 9.16
CA ALA A 420 24.43 -0.20 7.74
C ALA A 420 24.40 1.28 7.36
N ARG A 421 25.01 1.64 6.23
CA ARG A 421 25.12 3.04 5.78
C ARG A 421 24.73 3.20 4.31
N LEU A 422 24.04 4.29 4.01
CA LEU A 422 23.70 4.71 2.65
C LEU A 422 24.26 6.11 2.43
N ALA A 423 25.22 6.23 1.52
CA ALA A 423 25.76 7.51 1.11
C ALA A 423 25.13 7.93 -0.23
N LEU A 424 24.62 9.15 -0.32
CA LEU A 424 23.94 9.70 -1.51
C LEU A 424 24.62 10.99 -1.94
N ASN A 425 24.74 11.20 -3.25
CA ASN A 425 25.15 12.46 -3.86
C ASN A 425 24.27 12.76 -5.08
N LEU A 426 23.54 13.88 -5.01
CA LEU A 426 22.69 14.45 -6.06
C LEU A 426 23.44 15.49 -6.90
N GLY A 427 24.56 16.02 -6.41
CA GLY A 427 25.30 17.11 -7.03
C GLY A 427 26.15 16.68 -8.23
N ASP A 428 26.59 17.69 -8.98
CA ASP A 428 27.39 17.55 -10.21
C ASP A 428 28.88 17.23 -9.96
N GLU A 429 29.32 17.33 -8.70
CA GLU A 429 30.70 17.07 -8.28
C GLU A 429 30.75 15.95 -7.24
N ALA A 430 31.89 15.26 -7.15
CA ALA A 430 32.08 14.26 -6.09
C ALA A 430 32.03 14.92 -4.71
N ALA A 431 31.31 14.29 -3.77
CA ALA A 431 31.13 14.76 -2.41
C ALA A 431 31.81 13.83 -1.40
N GLY A 432 32.30 14.39 -0.29
CA GLY A 432 32.71 13.63 0.88
C GLY A 432 31.64 13.74 1.95
N VAL A 433 31.03 12.62 2.35
CA VAL A 433 30.01 12.56 3.41
C VAL A 433 30.41 11.53 4.48
N GLY A 434 30.64 11.98 5.71
CA GLY A 434 31.04 11.13 6.83
C GLY A 434 32.29 10.28 6.55
N GLY A 435 33.25 10.84 5.80
CA GLY A 435 34.49 10.14 5.40
C GLY A 435 34.34 9.20 4.19
N VAL A 436 33.16 9.11 3.58
CA VAL A 436 32.90 8.35 2.35
C VAL A 436 32.92 9.30 1.16
N ARG A 437 33.71 8.99 0.13
CA ARG A 437 33.66 9.70 -1.15
C ARG A 437 32.57 9.08 -2.03
N VAL A 438 31.64 9.91 -2.50
CA VAL A 438 30.55 9.52 -3.41
C VAL A 438 30.67 10.36 -4.68
N GLU A 439 30.78 9.72 -5.83
CA GLU A 439 30.86 10.41 -7.12
C GLU A 439 29.56 11.18 -7.43
N ALA A 440 29.62 12.11 -8.39
CA ALA A 440 28.47 12.90 -8.81
C ALA A 440 27.28 11.99 -9.21
N HIS A 441 26.06 12.40 -8.86
CA HIS A 441 24.81 11.64 -9.14
C HIS A 441 24.89 10.15 -8.78
N SER A 442 25.58 9.80 -7.70
CA SER A 442 25.82 8.40 -7.32
C SER A 442 25.38 8.11 -5.88
N TRP A 443 25.28 6.82 -5.57
CA TRP A 443 24.96 6.33 -4.23
C TRP A 443 25.72 5.04 -3.91
N LEU A 444 25.96 4.81 -2.62
CA LEU A 444 26.70 3.66 -2.11
C LEU A 444 25.97 3.06 -0.91
N LEU A 445 25.71 1.75 -0.97
CA LEU A 445 25.30 0.94 0.19
C LEU A 445 26.54 0.31 0.81
N LEU A 446 26.69 0.44 2.12
CA LEU A 446 27.87 0.04 2.89
C LEU A 446 27.43 -0.73 4.14
N ASP A 447 28.20 -1.77 4.47
CA ASP A 447 28.09 -2.51 5.73
C ASP A 447 28.75 -1.74 6.90
#